data_AF-M6YAA5-F1
#
_entry.id   AF-M6YAA5-F1
#
_cell.length_a   1.000
_cell.length_b   1.000
_cell.length_c   1.000
_cell.angle_alpha   90.00
_cell.angle_beta   90.00
_cell.angle_gamma   90.00
#
_symmetry.space_group_name_H-M   'P 1'
#
loop_
_entity.id
_entity.type
_entity.pdbx_description
1 polymer ?
#
loop_
_entity_poly.entity_id
_entity_poly.type
_entity_poly.pdbx_seq_one_letter_code
_entity_poly.pdbx_strand_id
1 'polypeptide(L)'
;MGCVKRDIERKVENPNIRLKSLLEISERILTQSKNSKNKIYSIHSPEVECISKGKSYKRYEFGCKVSLVTTSKSNWVVGVSSFT
;
A
#
# COMPACT_ATOMS: atom_id res chain seq x y z
N MET A 1 -6.58 -15.90 2.60
CA MET A 1 -7.04 -14.89 1.62
C MET A 1 -7.52 -15.51 0.31
N GLY A 2 -6.83 -16.51 -0.28
CA GLY A 2 -7.26 -17.10 -1.55
C GLY A 2 -8.64 -17.79 -1.57
N CYS A 3 -9.12 -18.31 -0.43
CA CYS A 3 -10.48 -18.89 -0.35
C CYS A 3 -11.58 -17.81 -0.40
N VAL A 4 -11.35 -16.68 0.29
CA VAL A 4 -12.33 -15.57 0.38
C VAL A 4 -12.50 -14.89 -0.99
N LYS A 5 -11.39 -14.59 -1.69
CA LYS A 5 -11.44 -14.04 -3.06
C LYS A 5 -12.31 -14.91 -3.98
N ARG A 6 -12.01 -16.22 -4.05
CA ARG A 6 -12.72 -17.17 -4.90
C ARG A 6 -14.20 -17.32 -4.54
N ASP A 7 -14.56 -17.15 -3.26
CA ASP A 7 -15.96 -17.22 -2.84
C ASP A 7 -16.75 -15.96 -3.24
N ILE A 8 -16.12 -14.79 -3.12
CA ILE A 8 -16.69 -13.52 -3.59
C ILE A 8 -16.88 -13.55 -5.10
N GLU A 9 -15.87 -13.98 -5.86
CA GLU A 9 -15.93 -14.09 -7.33
C GLU A 9 -17.04 -15.04 -7.81
N ARG A 10 -17.32 -16.12 -7.05
CA ARG A 10 -18.40 -17.05 -7.38
C ARG A 10 -19.79 -16.46 -7.09
N LYS A 11 -19.89 -15.62 -6.06
CA LYS A 11 -21.17 -15.06 -5.59
C LYS A 11 -21.54 -13.74 -6.26
N VAL A 12 -20.57 -13.04 -6.85
CA VAL A 12 -20.76 -11.70 -7.41
C VAL A 12 -20.43 -11.71 -8.90
N GLU A 13 -21.47 -11.75 -9.72
CA GLU A 13 -21.35 -11.79 -11.19
C GLU A 13 -20.93 -10.42 -11.77
N ASN A 14 -21.44 -9.33 -11.20
CA ASN A 14 -21.16 -7.96 -11.63
C ASN A 14 -20.62 -7.10 -10.47
N PRO A 15 -19.33 -7.20 -10.14
CA PRO A 15 -18.75 -6.40 -9.07
C PRO A 15 -18.72 -4.91 -9.45
N ASN A 16 -19.10 -4.07 -8.49
CA ASN A 16 -18.94 -2.62 -8.65
C ASN A 16 -17.46 -2.22 -8.71
N ILE A 17 -17.18 -0.98 -9.13
CA ILE A 17 -15.83 -0.47 -9.36
C ILE A 17 -14.93 -0.69 -8.12
N ARG A 18 -15.44 -0.38 -6.93
CA ARG A 18 -14.70 -0.53 -5.67
C ARG A 18 -14.33 -1.99 -5.39
N LEU A 19 -15.26 -2.92 -5.58
CA LEU A 19 -15.03 -4.34 -5.37
C LEU A 19 -14.04 -4.90 -6.39
N LYS A 20 -14.12 -4.45 -7.66
CA LYS A 20 -13.12 -4.79 -8.69
C LYS A 20 -11.71 -4.38 -8.25
N SER A 21 -11.52 -3.14 -7.81
CA SER A 21 -10.21 -2.66 -7.34
C SER A 21 -9.68 -3.48 -6.15
N LEU A 22 -10.55 -3.85 -5.20
CA LEU A 22 -10.16 -4.68 -4.05
C LEU A 22 -9.78 -6.12 -4.46
N LEU A 23 -10.50 -6.70 -5.43
CA LEU A 23 -10.20 -8.02 -5.97
C LEU A 23 -8.86 -8.03 -6.73
N GLU A 24 -8.57 -6.97 -7.50
CA GLU A 24 -7.29 -6.79 -8.19
C GLU A 24 -6.11 -6.69 -7.20
N ILE A 25 -6.25 -5.86 -6.16
CA ILE A 25 -5.25 -5.77 -5.08
C ILE A 25 -5.07 -7.13 -4.39
N SER A 26 -6.17 -7.83 -4.11
CA SER A 26 -6.14 -9.16 -3.49
C SER A 26 -5.42 -10.18 -4.36
N GLU A 27 -5.60 -10.11 -5.68
CA GLU A 27 -4.89 -10.96 -6.64
C GLU A 27 -3.40 -10.68 -6.67
N ARG A 28 -3.00 -9.40 -6.71
CA ARG A 28 -1.59 -9.00 -6.62
C ARG A 28 -0.94 -9.51 -5.32
N ILE A 29 -1.66 -9.44 -4.19
CA ILE A 29 -1.17 -9.96 -2.91
C ILE A 29 -1.01 -11.49 -2.91
N LEU A 30 -1.85 -12.22 -3.66
CA LEU A 30 -1.77 -13.68 -3.75
C LEU A 30 -0.68 -14.16 -4.72
N THR A 31 -0.41 -13.37 -5.77
CA THR A 31 0.58 -13.72 -6.82
C THR A 31 1.99 -13.21 -6.51
N GLN A 32 2.14 -12.19 -5.65
CA GLN A 32 3.45 -11.65 -5.30
C GLN A 32 4.34 -12.69 -4.59
N SER A 33 5.59 -12.81 -5.03
CA SER A 33 6.58 -13.74 -4.45
C SER A 33 7.51 -13.04 -3.46
N LYS A 34 8.38 -13.79 -2.77
CA LYS A 34 9.35 -13.22 -1.80
C LYS A 34 10.28 -12.17 -2.43
N ASN A 35 10.57 -12.25 -3.72
CA ASN A 35 11.49 -11.31 -4.40
C ASN A 35 10.76 -10.32 -5.32
N SER A 36 9.44 -10.26 -5.28
CA SER A 36 8.68 -9.24 -6.00
C SER A 36 9.05 -7.83 -5.52
N LYS A 37 9.12 -6.89 -6.46
CA LYS A 37 9.28 -5.45 -6.18
C LYS A 37 7.90 -4.83 -5.91
N ASN A 38 7.87 -3.68 -5.21
CA ASN A 38 6.66 -2.91 -4.90
C ASN A 38 5.55 -3.79 -4.29
N LYS A 39 5.91 -4.48 -3.20
CA LYS A 39 4.99 -5.38 -2.51
C LYS A 39 3.87 -4.63 -1.83
N ILE A 40 2.68 -5.20 -1.92
CA ILE A 40 1.51 -4.67 -1.23
C ILE A 40 1.46 -5.29 0.17
N TYR A 41 1.52 -4.43 1.18
CA TYR A 41 1.47 -4.81 2.60
C TYR A 41 0.07 -4.67 3.22
N SER A 42 -0.81 -3.85 2.62
CA SER A 42 -2.18 -3.64 3.07
C SER A 42 -3.14 -3.58 1.88
N ILE A 43 -4.29 -4.26 2.01
CA ILE A 43 -5.35 -4.21 0.98
C ILE A 43 -5.99 -2.82 0.92
N HIS A 44 -6.17 -2.18 2.08
CA HIS A 44 -6.84 -0.88 2.18
C HIS A 44 -5.92 0.31 1.99
N SER A 45 -4.61 0.08 2.04
CA SER A 45 -3.59 1.12 1.87
C SER A 45 -2.43 0.57 1.01
N PRO A 46 -2.65 0.40 -0.31
CA PRO A 46 -1.64 -0.15 -1.22
C PRO A 46 -0.39 0.74 -1.36
N GLU A 47 -0.48 2.01 -0.99
CA GLU A 47 0.62 2.99 -0.94
C GLU A 47 1.58 2.81 0.23
N VAL A 48 1.27 1.91 1.18
CA VAL A 48 2.12 1.63 2.33
C VAL A 48 3.32 0.78 1.91
N GLU A 49 4.51 1.28 2.22
CA GLU A 49 5.77 0.61 1.98
C GLU A 49 6.39 0.08 3.28
N CYS A 50 7.28 -0.90 3.14
CA CYS A 50 8.14 -1.36 4.23
C CYS A 50 9.44 -0.54 4.23
N ILE A 51 9.62 0.30 5.24
CA ILE A 51 10.69 1.29 5.33
C ILE A 51 11.71 0.83 6.37
N SER A 52 12.97 0.72 5.94
CA SER A 52 14.08 0.40 6.85
C SER A 52 14.48 1.65 7.66
N LYS A 53 14.84 1.44 8.92
CA LYS A 53 15.26 2.51 9.83
C LYS A 53 16.74 2.89 9.76
N GLY A 54 17.47 2.38 8.77
CA GLY A 54 18.92 2.60 8.61
C GLY A 54 19.80 1.92 9.67
N LYS A 55 19.22 1.21 10.65
CA LYS A 55 19.95 0.43 11.66
C LYS A 55 19.42 -1.00 11.67
N SER A 56 20.32 -1.98 11.56
CA SER A 56 19.96 -3.41 11.41
C SER A 56 19.15 -3.99 12.56
N TYR A 57 19.37 -3.51 13.79
CA TYR A 57 18.65 -3.98 14.98
C TYR A 57 17.28 -3.32 15.18
N LYS A 58 16.95 -2.27 14.42
CA LYS A 58 15.65 -1.61 14.48
C LYS A 58 14.67 -2.33 13.57
N ARG A 59 13.46 -2.56 14.07
CA ARG A 59 12.36 -3.13 13.28
C ARG A 59 12.01 -2.20 12.13
N TYR A 60 11.57 -2.78 11.02
CA TYR A 60 11.00 -2.05 9.91
C TYR A 60 9.71 -1.36 10.33
N GLU A 61 9.39 -0.26 9.66
CA GLU A 61 8.10 0.40 9.79
C GLU A 61 7.29 0.26 8.51
N PHE A 62 5.97 0.26 8.67
CA PHE A 62 5.03 0.30 7.57
C PHE A 62 4.44 1.70 7.51
N GLY A 63 4.65 2.39 6.40
CA GLY A 63 4.12 3.74 6.21
C GLY A 63 4.24 4.23 4.78
N CYS A 64 3.66 5.39 4.51
CA CYS A 64 3.79 6.07 3.24
C CYS A 64 4.86 7.17 3.37
N LYS A 65 5.88 7.15 2.52
CA LYS A 65 6.92 8.19 2.53
C LYS A 65 6.35 9.46 1.92
N VAL A 66 6.51 10.58 2.63
CA VAL A 66 6.07 11.89 2.17
C VAL A 66 7.23 12.89 2.15
N SER A 67 7.15 13.87 1.25
CA SER A 67 7.97 15.07 1.26
C SER A 67 7.12 16.25 1.68
N LEU A 68 7.69 17.12 2.50
CA LEU A 68 7.08 18.37 2.93
C LEU A 68 7.98 19.53 2.54
N VAL A 69 7.38 20.58 2.00
CA VAL A 69 8.06 21.85 1.72
C VAL A 69 7.61 22.85 2.77
N THR A 70 8.58 23.42 3.49
CA THR A 70 8.32 24.37 4.57
C THR A 70 9.01 25.71 4.33
N THR A 71 8.40 26.79 4.81
CA THR A 71 9.02 28.11 4.79
C THR A 71 10.16 28.19 5.81
N SER A 72 11.30 28.76 5.44
CA SER A 72 12.50 28.81 6.31
C SER A 72 12.29 29.54 7.65
N LYS A 73 11.52 30.64 7.70
CA LYS A 73 11.43 31.48 8.90
C LYS A 73 10.46 30.99 9.97
N SER A 74 9.42 30.25 9.56
CA SER A 74 8.28 29.95 10.44
C SER A 74 7.70 28.55 10.24
N ASN A 75 8.38 27.69 9.47
CA ASN A 75 8.00 26.29 9.25
C ASN A 75 6.56 26.06 8.75
N TRP A 76 5.97 27.03 8.06
CA TRP A 76 4.67 26.84 7.41
C TRP A 76 4.80 25.79 6.31
N VAL A 77 3.94 24.78 6.35
CA VAL A 77 3.86 23.77 5.29
C VAL A 77 3.17 24.41 4.10
N VAL A 78 3.90 24.58 3.00
CA VAL A 78 3.39 25.16 1.75
C VAL A 78 3.15 24.11 0.68
N GLY A 79 3.62 22.89 0.90
CA GLY A 79 3.38 21.78 0.00
C GLY A 79 3.65 20.43 0.67
N VAL A 80 2.88 19.43 0.27
CA VAL A 80 3.05 18.03 0.69
C VAL A 80 2.92 17.17 -0.56
N SER A 81 3.82 16.22 -0.72
CA SER A 81 3.73 15.22 -1.80
C SER A 81 4.08 13.84 -1.28
N SER A 82 3.35 12.84 -1.75
CA SER A 82 3.61 11.43 -1.47
C SER A 82 4.50 10.83 -2.55
N PHE A 83 5.41 9.95 -2.16
CA PHE A 83 6.14 9.11 -3.10
C PHE A 83 5.34 7.81 -3.26
N THR A 84 4.42 7.77 -4.22
CA THR A 84 3.63 6.59 -4.59
C THR A 84 3.77 6.34 -6.08
#